data_AF-A0A2G7T6M6-F1
#
_entry.id   AF-A0A2G7T6M6-F1
#
_cell.length_a   1.000
_cell.length_b   1.000
_cell.length_c   1.000
_cell.angle_alpha   90.00
_cell.angle_beta   90.00
_cell.angle_gamma   90.00
#
_symmetry.space_group_name_H-M   'P 1'
#
loop_
_entity.id
_entity.type
_entity.pdbx_description
1 polymer ?
#
loop_
_entity_poly.entity_id
_entity_poly.type
_entity_poly.pdbx_seq_one_letter_code
_entity_poly.pdbx_strand_id
1 'polypeptide(L)'
;MRWQRVWLLPSSLVLVLGGCGGDDGDVLAVQAASWGGASGVSIGQVLQERNACARSAWRSVGDGSGGRIVEYTCERSGTHGYLQLRLRQDAEQLQQAADGEQARFEARLRGGWRELLMLERQRQEMLGRHRLEAQKDAERMRLHLEELRMLEEMTDCRSFRPQGLGAEAAPRRLVLAADACVRSGRPAEPVYARERKQTLERMRAALPRYDEARLGREAALRALERTLEQQEAALRRLEEDRPETGERIRRSLAERLEAMRLRLNQVGRVRELTRWGVAGARVAYLDTALAMECGMRTLSHAVPLEAMIEDLAEDLAVPRQEAALARALDGLWLRCQQQP
;
A
#
# COMPACT_ATOMS: atom_id res chain seq x y z
N MET A 1 -36.01 8.94 -37.62
CA MET A 1 -34.95 8.83 -38.63
C MET A 1 -34.43 7.40 -38.66
N ARG A 2 -34.26 6.91 -39.89
CA ARG A 2 -33.81 5.60 -40.41
C ARG A 2 -33.24 4.56 -39.43
N TRP A 3 -33.81 3.37 -39.58
CA TRP A 3 -33.51 2.09 -38.98
C TRP A 3 -32.34 1.37 -39.66
N GLN A 4 -31.67 0.46 -38.95
CA GLN A 4 -31.05 -0.78 -39.45
C GLN A 4 -30.81 -1.69 -38.23
N ARG A 5 -31.75 -2.55 -37.80
CA ARG A 5 -32.11 -3.89 -38.30
C ARG A 5 -30.91 -4.80 -38.60
N VAL A 6 -30.48 -5.48 -37.55
CA VAL A 6 -29.82 -6.79 -37.57
C VAL A 6 -30.71 -7.77 -38.34
N TRP A 7 -30.17 -8.40 -39.37
CA TRP A 7 -30.78 -9.54 -40.05
C TRP A 7 -30.00 -10.81 -39.72
N LEU A 8 -30.75 -11.81 -39.28
CA LEU A 8 -30.39 -13.21 -39.17
C LEU A 8 -30.64 -13.92 -40.52
N LEU A 9 -29.73 -14.83 -40.88
CA LEU A 9 -29.89 -16.06 -41.71
C LEU A 9 -30.06 -15.89 -43.24
N PRO A 10 -29.77 -16.91 -44.10
CA PRO A 10 -29.64 -18.35 -43.80
C PRO A 10 -28.45 -19.10 -44.44
N SER A 11 -28.35 -20.38 -44.09
CA SER A 11 -27.59 -21.44 -44.75
C SER A 11 -27.72 -21.41 -46.27
N SER A 12 -26.59 -21.46 -46.98
CA SER A 12 -26.54 -22.02 -48.33
C SER A 12 -25.28 -22.88 -48.45
N LEU A 13 -25.54 -24.19 -48.53
CA LEU A 13 -24.67 -25.14 -49.21
C LEU A 13 -24.12 -24.48 -50.48
N VAL A 14 -22.81 -24.32 -50.55
CA VAL A 14 -22.10 -24.10 -51.81
C VAL A 14 -21.20 -25.31 -51.97
N LEU A 15 -21.79 -26.39 -52.49
CA LEU A 15 -21.05 -27.37 -53.28
C LEU A 15 -20.63 -26.65 -54.56
N VAL A 16 -19.42 -26.09 -54.57
CA VAL A 16 -18.70 -25.76 -55.80
C VAL A 16 -17.56 -26.76 -55.93
N LEU A 17 -17.88 -27.79 -56.72
CA LEU A 17 -17.04 -28.43 -57.74
C LEU A 17 -15.53 -28.19 -57.60
N GLY A 18 -14.82 -29.30 -57.39
CA GLY A 18 -13.37 -29.35 -57.32
C GLY A 18 -12.67 -28.68 -58.51
N GLY A 19 -11.78 -27.77 -58.17
CA GLY A 19 -10.52 -27.57 -58.87
C GLY A 19 -9.39 -28.08 -57.97
N CYS A 20 -9.06 -29.36 -58.07
CA CYS A 20 -7.84 -29.90 -57.48
C CYS A 20 -6.62 -29.25 -58.18
N GLY A 21 -5.90 -28.37 -57.49
CA GLY A 21 -4.58 -27.90 -57.96
C GLY A 21 -4.18 -26.46 -57.61
N GLY A 22 -5.08 -25.62 -57.06
CA GLY A 22 -4.78 -24.22 -56.76
C GLY A 22 -4.17 -23.97 -55.38
N ASP A 23 -4.71 -24.61 -54.34
CA ASP A 23 -4.39 -24.29 -52.93
C ASP A 23 -2.95 -24.69 -52.54
N ASP A 24 -2.42 -25.77 -53.12
CA ASP A 24 -1.06 -26.24 -52.86
C ASP A 24 0.01 -25.39 -53.60
N GLY A 25 -0.35 -24.77 -54.73
CA GLY A 25 0.59 -23.97 -55.53
C GLY A 25 1.08 -22.71 -54.80
N ASP A 26 0.17 -22.01 -54.12
CA ASP A 26 0.52 -20.83 -53.31
C ASP A 26 1.42 -21.21 -52.13
N VAL A 27 1.10 -22.33 -51.45
CA VAL A 27 1.89 -22.84 -50.32
C VAL A 27 3.30 -23.19 -50.78
N LEU A 28 3.44 -23.91 -51.90
CA LEU A 28 4.74 -24.24 -52.48
C LEU A 28 5.52 -22.99 -52.90
N ALA A 29 4.86 -21.97 -53.45
CA ALA A 29 5.49 -20.70 -53.81
C ALA A 29 6.07 -19.97 -52.58
N VAL A 30 5.34 -19.95 -51.47
CA VAL A 30 5.84 -19.38 -50.21
C VAL A 30 6.95 -20.24 -49.62
N GLN A 31 6.80 -21.55 -49.60
CA GLN A 31 7.85 -22.47 -49.11
C GLN A 31 9.16 -22.32 -49.89
N ALA A 32 9.10 -22.08 -51.20
CA ALA A 32 10.28 -21.89 -52.05
C ALA A 32 10.88 -20.46 -52.01
N ALA A 33 10.15 -19.47 -51.50
CA ALA A 33 10.61 -18.09 -51.44
C ALA A 33 11.83 -17.93 -50.50
N SER A 34 12.68 -16.95 -50.77
CA SER A 34 13.89 -16.69 -49.97
C SER A 34 13.55 -16.20 -48.57
N TRP A 35 14.20 -16.76 -47.56
CA TRP A 35 14.15 -16.25 -46.19
C TRP A 35 14.99 -14.96 -46.08
N GLY A 36 14.32 -13.81 -45.94
CA GLY A 36 14.97 -12.54 -45.59
C GLY A 36 16.04 -12.05 -46.56
N GLY A 37 15.73 -11.88 -47.85
CA GLY A 37 16.56 -11.15 -48.85
C GLY A 37 17.97 -11.69 -49.16
N ALA A 38 18.52 -12.57 -48.32
CA ALA A 38 19.82 -13.20 -48.44
C ALA A 38 19.72 -14.59 -49.08
N SER A 39 20.74 -14.97 -49.84
CA SER A 39 20.72 -16.09 -50.77
C SER A 39 20.86 -17.46 -50.09
N GLY A 40 19.97 -18.39 -50.45
CA GLY A 40 20.21 -19.84 -50.39
C GLY A 40 19.24 -20.66 -49.53
N VAL A 41 18.54 -20.04 -48.57
CA VAL A 41 17.62 -20.75 -47.66
C VAL A 41 16.18 -20.32 -47.93
N SER A 42 15.31 -21.30 -48.12
CA SER A 42 13.89 -21.08 -48.40
C SER A 42 13.07 -21.00 -47.11
N ILE A 43 11.92 -20.32 -47.15
CA ILE A 43 11.01 -20.20 -46.00
C ILE A 43 10.56 -21.58 -45.51
N GLY A 44 10.30 -22.51 -46.45
CA GLY A 44 9.96 -23.89 -46.13
C GLY A 44 11.03 -24.56 -45.29
N GLN A 45 12.30 -24.48 -45.72
CA GLN A 45 13.43 -25.07 -44.99
C GLN A 45 13.59 -24.52 -43.57
N VAL A 46 13.35 -23.22 -43.36
CA VAL A 46 13.42 -22.60 -42.01
C VAL A 46 12.30 -23.10 -41.09
N LEU A 47 11.15 -23.49 -41.63
CA LEU A 47 9.94 -23.78 -40.85
C LEU A 47 9.58 -25.29 -40.79
N GLN A 48 10.33 -26.15 -41.47
CA GLN A 48 10.01 -27.57 -41.65
C GLN A 48 10.27 -28.42 -40.40
N GLU A 49 11.33 -28.12 -39.62
CA GLU A 49 11.77 -28.95 -38.48
C GLU A 49 12.09 -28.10 -37.25
N ARG A 50 11.06 -27.47 -36.71
CA ARG A 50 11.20 -26.70 -35.46
C ARG A 50 10.84 -27.58 -34.26
N ASN A 51 11.81 -27.85 -33.39
CA ASN A 51 11.63 -28.64 -32.16
C ASN A 51 10.55 -28.06 -31.22
N ALA A 52 10.38 -26.72 -31.25
CA ALA A 52 9.36 -26.00 -30.52
C ALA A 52 7.93 -26.35 -30.95
N CYS A 53 7.74 -26.92 -32.14
CA CYS A 53 6.42 -27.20 -32.71
C CYS A 53 6.03 -28.65 -32.44
N ALA A 54 4.96 -28.86 -31.67
CA ALA A 54 4.32 -30.16 -31.54
C ALA A 54 3.66 -30.59 -32.85
N ARG A 55 3.10 -29.62 -33.60
CA ARG A 55 2.49 -29.81 -34.92
C ARG A 55 2.68 -28.54 -35.75
N SER A 56 2.92 -28.71 -37.05
CA SER A 56 2.91 -27.62 -38.02
C SER A 56 1.85 -27.86 -39.08
N ALA A 57 1.29 -26.78 -39.62
CA ALA A 57 0.36 -26.85 -40.74
C ALA A 57 0.48 -25.61 -41.63
N TRP A 58 0.30 -25.82 -42.93
CA TRP A 58 0.24 -24.78 -43.95
C TRP A 58 -1.18 -24.75 -44.53
N ARG A 59 -1.70 -23.55 -44.79
CA ARG A 59 -2.96 -23.37 -45.52
C ARG A 59 -2.91 -22.12 -46.39
N SER A 60 -3.60 -22.16 -47.51
CA SER A 60 -3.86 -20.97 -48.34
C SER A 60 -5.31 -20.55 -48.14
N VAL A 61 -5.53 -19.25 -47.90
CA VAL A 61 -6.84 -18.65 -47.65
C VAL A 61 -7.01 -17.47 -48.60
N GLY A 62 -8.20 -17.31 -49.20
CA GLY A 62 -8.48 -16.15 -50.03
C GLY A 62 -8.51 -14.85 -49.22
N ASP A 63 -7.90 -13.78 -49.74
CA ASP A 63 -7.88 -12.47 -49.07
C ASP A 63 -9.17 -11.65 -49.30
N GLY A 64 -10.13 -12.19 -50.05
CA GLY A 64 -11.40 -11.53 -50.39
C GLY A 64 -11.33 -10.50 -51.53
N SER A 65 -10.13 -10.16 -52.00
CA SER A 65 -9.87 -9.20 -53.08
C SER A 65 -9.33 -9.85 -54.37
N GLY A 66 -9.24 -11.17 -54.39
CA GLY A 66 -8.69 -11.96 -55.51
C GLY A 66 -7.23 -12.37 -55.33
N GLY A 67 -6.58 -11.95 -54.23
CA GLY A 67 -5.28 -12.45 -53.80
C GLY A 67 -5.39 -13.59 -52.78
N ARG A 68 -4.23 -14.10 -52.38
CA ARG A 68 -4.12 -15.29 -51.52
C ARG A 68 -3.21 -15.01 -50.34
N ILE A 69 -3.61 -15.46 -49.16
CA ILE A 69 -2.81 -15.42 -47.93
C ILE A 69 -2.42 -16.85 -47.60
N VAL A 70 -1.13 -17.10 -47.55
CA VAL A 70 -0.59 -18.37 -47.04
C VAL A 70 -0.31 -18.19 -45.56
N GLU A 71 -0.84 -19.10 -44.76
CA GLU A 71 -0.68 -19.12 -43.31
C GLU A 71 0.09 -20.37 -42.89
N TYR A 72 1.21 -20.17 -42.20
CA TYR A 72 1.90 -21.19 -41.45
C TYR A 72 1.45 -21.15 -40.00
N THR A 73 1.16 -22.31 -39.44
CA THR A 73 0.85 -22.47 -38.02
C THR A 73 1.82 -23.45 -37.37
N CYS A 74 2.31 -23.10 -36.20
CA CYS A 74 3.09 -23.99 -35.32
C CYS A 74 2.40 -24.05 -33.96
N GLU A 75 1.89 -25.22 -33.59
CA GLU A 75 1.35 -25.48 -32.25
C GLU A 75 2.51 -25.74 -31.29
N ARG A 76 2.74 -24.85 -30.32
CA ARG A 76 3.91 -24.91 -29.45
C ARG A 76 3.84 -26.07 -28.46
N SER A 77 4.89 -26.88 -28.42
CA SER A 77 5.12 -27.89 -27.38
C SER A 77 5.52 -27.23 -26.04
N GLY A 78 5.35 -27.93 -24.93
CA GLY A 78 5.84 -27.47 -23.61
C GLY A 78 5.11 -26.27 -22.96
N THR A 79 4.19 -25.61 -23.66
CA THR A 79 3.50 -24.39 -23.17
C THR A 79 2.80 -24.61 -21.83
N HIS A 80 2.11 -25.73 -21.65
CA HIS A 80 1.41 -26.02 -20.39
C HIS A 80 2.40 -26.20 -19.22
N GLY A 81 3.56 -26.81 -19.46
CA GLY A 81 4.61 -26.94 -18.45
C GLY A 81 5.24 -25.60 -18.08
N TYR A 82 5.45 -24.73 -19.06
CA TYR A 82 5.89 -23.35 -18.84
C TYR A 82 4.89 -22.57 -17.98
N LEU A 83 3.60 -22.61 -18.32
CA LEU A 83 2.56 -21.90 -17.56
C LEU A 83 2.35 -22.48 -16.16
N GLN A 84 2.55 -23.78 -15.96
CA GLN A 84 2.57 -24.39 -14.62
C GLN A 84 3.73 -23.86 -13.77
N LEU A 85 4.93 -23.74 -14.35
CA LEU A 85 6.08 -23.16 -13.66
C LEU A 85 5.81 -21.69 -13.29
N ARG A 86 5.26 -20.93 -14.24
CA ARG A 86 4.85 -19.54 -14.02
C ARG A 86 3.82 -19.40 -12.89
N LEU A 87 2.80 -20.26 -12.89
CA LEU A 87 1.79 -20.30 -11.83
C LEU A 87 2.40 -20.52 -10.44
N ARG A 88 3.42 -21.39 -10.32
CA ARG A 88 4.12 -21.61 -9.04
C ARG A 88 4.84 -20.35 -8.56
N GLN A 89 5.53 -19.65 -9.47
CA GLN A 89 6.19 -18.38 -9.14
C GLN A 89 5.20 -17.30 -8.73
N ASP A 90 4.08 -17.17 -9.45
CA ASP A 90 3.03 -16.20 -9.11
C ASP A 90 2.36 -16.58 -7.76
N ALA A 91 2.19 -17.88 -7.48
CA ALA A 91 1.68 -18.36 -6.20
C ALA A 91 2.61 -18.04 -5.02
N GLU A 92 3.93 -18.19 -5.19
CA GLU A 92 4.92 -17.80 -4.19
C GLU A 92 4.85 -16.30 -3.90
N GLN A 93 4.69 -15.46 -4.94
CA GLN A 93 4.53 -14.01 -4.76
C GLN A 93 3.25 -13.66 -4.01
N LEU A 94 2.13 -14.32 -4.32
CA LEU A 94 0.87 -14.14 -3.59
C LEU A 94 0.99 -14.58 -2.13
N GLN A 95 1.68 -15.70 -1.86
CA GLN A 95 1.96 -16.16 -0.50
C GLN A 95 2.78 -15.12 0.27
N GLN A 96 3.87 -14.61 -0.31
CA GLN A 96 4.69 -13.57 0.30
C GLN A 96 3.89 -12.29 0.57
N ALA A 97 2.99 -11.90 -0.34
CA ALA A 97 2.11 -10.76 -0.14
C ALA A 97 1.14 -10.99 1.05
N ALA A 98 0.52 -12.17 1.13
CA ALA A 98 -0.37 -12.55 2.22
C ALA A 98 0.38 -12.59 3.58
N ASP A 99 1.57 -13.18 3.62
CA ASP A 99 2.42 -13.21 4.80
C ASP A 99 2.85 -11.79 5.22
N GLY A 100 3.14 -10.93 4.23
CA GLY A 100 3.45 -9.52 4.45
C GLY A 100 2.26 -8.74 5.03
N GLU A 101 1.04 -8.99 4.55
CA GLU A 101 -0.18 -8.41 5.13
C GLU A 101 -0.40 -8.85 6.57
N GLN A 102 -0.25 -10.15 6.85
CA GLN A 102 -0.33 -10.69 8.21
C GLN A 102 0.74 -10.06 9.11
N ALA A 103 1.98 -9.96 8.65
CA ALA A 103 3.09 -9.37 9.40
C ALA A 103 2.86 -7.88 9.71
N ARG A 104 2.28 -7.11 8.78
CA ARG A 104 1.91 -5.70 9.00
C ARG A 104 0.83 -5.56 10.07
N PHE A 105 -0.16 -6.46 10.07
CA PHE A 105 -1.20 -6.49 11.09
C PHE A 105 -0.60 -6.79 12.48
N GLU A 106 0.24 -7.82 12.59
CA GLU A 106 0.94 -8.18 13.84
C GLU A 106 1.91 -7.08 14.29
N ALA A 107 2.55 -6.36 13.37
CA ALA A 107 3.38 -5.21 13.68
C ALA A 107 2.56 -4.04 14.25
N ARG A 108 1.34 -3.81 13.75
CA ARG A 108 0.42 -2.79 14.28
C ARG A 108 -0.01 -3.13 15.70
N LEU A 109 -0.38 -4.38 15.98
CA LEU A 109 -0.68 -4.86 17.34
C LEU A 109 0.49 -4.64 18.29
N ARG A 110 1.69 -5.10 17.91
CA ARG A 110 2.92 -4.88 18.71
C ARG A 110 3.28 -3.41 18.86
N GLY A 111 2.95 -2.57 17.88
CA GLY A 111 3.12 -1.13 17.94
C GLY A 111 2.21 -0.51 19.00
N GLY A 112 0.92 -0.83 18.97
CA GLY A 112 -0.05 -0.33 19.94
C GLY A 112 0.27 -0.80 21.37
N TRP A 113 0.66 -2.07 21.57
CA TRP A 113 1.09 -2.55 22.90
C TRP A 113 2.28 -1.78 23.47
N ARG A 114 3.25 -1.41 22.61
CA ARG A 114 4.40 -0.57 23.02
C ARG A 114 3.96 0.84 23.38
N GLU A 115 3.03 1.42 22.63
CA GLU A 115 2.49 2.74 22.92
C GLU A 115 1.73 2.75 24.24
N LEU A 116 0.90 1.74 24.50
CA LEU A 116 0.20 1.57 25.78
C LEU A 116 1.18 1.52 26.95
N LEU A 117 2.22 0.68 26.87
CA LEU A 117 3.26 0.58 27.89
C LEU A 117 3.95 1.94 28.15
N MET A 118 4.23 2.71 27.09
CA MET A 118 4.83 4.03 27.20
C MET A 118 3.90 5.02 27.92
N LEU A 119 2.60 5.01 27.60
CA LEU A 119 1.60 5.85 28.27
C LEU A 119 1.43 5.47 29.74
N GLU A 120 1.43 4.17 30.07
CA GLU A 120 1.37 3.70 31.45
C GLU A 120 2.58 4.18 32.25
N ARG A 121 3.77 4.09 31.67
CA ARG A 121 4.99 4.62 32.29
C ARG A 121 4.90 6.13 32.49
N GLN A 122 4.44 6.87 31.48
CA GLN A 122 4.24 8.31 31.59
C GLN A 122 3.26 8.66 32.71
N ARG A 123 2.19 7.87 32.89
CA ARG A 123 1.23 8.03 33.99
C ARG A 123 1.90 7.84 35.34
N GLN A 124 2.73 6.80 35.52
CA GLN A 124 3.45 6.58 36.77
C GLN A 124 4.43 7.71 37.08
N GLU A 125 5.17 8.19 36.07
CA GLU A 125 6.08 9.32 36.23
C GLU A 125 5.33 10.61 36.60
N MET A 126 4.18 10.86 35.97
CA MET A 126 3.32 12.01 36.27
C MET A 126 2.75 11.95 37.69
N LEU A 127 2.25 10.79 38.12
CA LEU A 127 1.78 10.56 39.49
C LEU A 127 2.88 10.84 40.52
N GLY A 128 4.10 10.37 40.27
CA GLY A 128 5.25 10.62 41.12
C GLY A 128 5.58 12.12 41.24
N ARG A 129 5.61 12.84 40.10
CA ARG A 129 5.87 14.29 40.08
C ARG A 129 4.78 15.08 40.80
N HIS A 130 3.51 14.78 40.53
CA HIS A 130 2.38 15.45 41.16
C HIS A 130 2.34 15.23 42.67
N ARG A 131 2.72 14.05 43.16
CA ARG A 131 2.82 13.80 44.61
C ARG A 131 3.87 14.70 45.26
N LEU A 132 5.04 14.85 44.64
CA LEU A 132 6.11 15.72 45.14
C LEU A 132 5.70 17.21 45.10
N GLU A 133 5.06 17.64 44.01
CA GLU A 133 4.56 19.02 43.88
C GLU A 133 3.45 19.31 44.89
N ALA A 134 2.52 18.39 45.10
CA ALA A 134 1.47 18.53 46.10
C ALA A 134 2.04 18.69 47.52
N GLN A 135 3.11 17.96 47.86
CA GLN A 135 3.81 18.12 49.15
C GLN A 135 4.42 19.52 49.28
N LYS A 136 5.11 20.01 48.24
CA LYS A 136 5.70 21.35 48.22
C LYS A 136 4.66 22.45 48.31
N ASP A 137 3.54 22.31 47.59
CA ASP A 137 2.45 23.27 47.62
C ASP A 137 1.75 23.28 48.98
N ALA A 138 1.56 22.13 49.62
CA ALA A 138 1.00 22.04 50.97
C ALA A 138 1.90 22.73 52.01
N GLU A 139 3.22 22.54 51.91
CA GLU A 139 4.19 23.20 52.79
C GLU A 139 4.20 24.72 52.57
N ARG A 140 4.23 25.17 51.31
CA ARG A 140 4.17 26.60 50.96
C ARG A 140 2.87 27.24 51.42
N MET A 141 1.73 26.57 51.22
CA MET A 141 0.43 27.04 51.68
C MET A 141 0.40 27.18 53.21
N ARG A 142 0.94 26.19 53.94
CA ARG A 142 1.02 26.23 55.40
C ARG A 142 1.81 27.46 55.87
N LEU A 143 3.01 27.67 55.31
CA LEU A 143 3.84 28.83 55.63
C LEU A 143 3.13 30.15 55.28
N HIS A 144 2.50 30.24 54.11
CA HIS A 144 1.77 31.42 53.66
C HIS A 144 0.62 31.79 54.61
N LEU A 145 -0.13 30.79 55.08
CA LEU A 145 -1.21 30.97 56.05
C LEU A 145 -0.68 31.39 57.43
N GLU A 146 0.46 30.84 57.86
CA GLU A 146 1.13 31.21 59.10
C GLU A 146 1.61 32.68 59.06
N GLU A 147 2.26 33.08 57.97
CA GLU A 147 2.71 34.46 57.76
C GLU A 147 1.54 35.45 57.70
N LEU A 148 0.46 35.07 57.02
CA LEU A 148 -0.76 35.85 56.96
C LEU A 148 -1.36 36.06 58.36
N ARG A 149 -1.43 35.00 59.18
CA ARG A 149 -1.89 35.08 60.57
C ARG A 149 -0.98 35.97 61.42
N MET A 150 0.34 35.79 61.33
CA MET A 150 1.30 36.62 62.09
C MET A 150 1.17 38.11 61.72
N LEU A 151 1.01 38.44 60.44
CA LEU A 151 0.81 39.82 59.99
C LEU A 151 -0.56 40.39 60.41
N GLU A 152 -1.59 39.55 60.51
CA GLU A 152 -2.90 39.93 61.05
C GLU A 152 -2.79 40.33 62.54
N GLU A 153 -2.01 39.60 63.33
CA GLU A 153 -1.77 39.87 64.76
C GLU A 153 -0.93 41.16 65.00
N MET A 154 -0.08 41.56 64.04
CA MET A 154 0.75 42.78 64.11
C MET A 154 -0.04 44.06 63.73
N THR A 155 -1.05 44.42 64.52
CA THR A 155 -1.94 45.57 64.24
C THR A 155 -1.23 46.92 64.28
N ASP A 156 -0.23 47.07 65.14
CA ASP A 156 0.43 48.34 65.43
C ASP A 156 1.88 48.34 64.91
N CYS A 157 2.38 49.50 64.47
CA CYS A 157 3.73 49.57 63.91
C CYS A 157 4.84 49.24 64.93
N ARG A 158 4.53 49.33 66.23
CA ARG A 158 5.45 48.98 67.33
C ARG A 158 5.55 47.48 67.57
N SER A 159 4.51 46.72 67.22
CA SER A 159 4.49 45.25 67.34
C SER A 159 4.99 44.55 66.07
N PHE A 160 5.22 45.30 64.99
CA PHE A 160 5.75 44.76 63.74
C PHE A 160 7.17 44.20 63.91
N ARG A 161 7.33 42.90 63.64
CA ARG A 161 8.60 42.16 63.70
C ARG A 161 8.86 41.46 62.36
N PRO A 162 9.59 42.09 61.41
CA PRO A 162 9.79 41.52 60.08
C PRO A 162 10.73 40.30 60.07
N GLN A 163 11.49 40.03 61.15
CA GLN A 163 12.52 38.99 61.18
C GLN A 163 11.96 37.56 61.03
N GLY A 164 10.67 37.35 61.31
CA GLY A 164 9.99 36.06 61.17
C GLY A 164 9.10 35.96 59.93
N LEU A 165 9.14 36.95 59.03
CA LEU A 165 8.28 37.03 57.86
C LEU A 165 9.10 36.94 56.58
N GLY A 166 8.61 36.18 55.61
CA GLY A 166 9.12 36.16 54.25
C GLY A 166 8.89 37.49 53.52
N ALA A 167 9.51 37.62 52.35
CA ALA A 167 9.49 38.84 51.55
C ALA A 167 8.07 39.25 51.09
N GLU A 168 7.15 38.29 50.96
CA GLU A 168 5.75 38.56 50.60
C GLU A 168 4.96 39.17 51.76
N ALA A 169 5.20 38.70 52.99
CA ALA A 169 4.53 39.19 54.20
C ALA A 169 5.20 40.43 54.81
N ALA A 170 6.49 40.66 54.54
CA ALA A 170 7.24 41.86 54.92
C ALA A 170 7.85 42.58 53.70
N PRO A 171 7.03 43.07 52.76
CA PRO A 171 7.55 43.78 51.60
C PRO A 171 8.24 45.08 52.03
N ARG A 172 9.27 45.49 51.29
CA ARG A 172 10.10 46.67 51.62
C ARG A 172 9.29 47.93 51.97
N ARG A 173 8.16 48.17 51.28
CA ARG A 173 7.27 49.32 51.57
C ARG A 173 6.65 49.25 52.96
N LEU A 174 6.18 48.08 53.38
CA LEU A 174 5.61 47.86 54.70
C LEU A 174 6.67 48.04 55.80
N VAL A 175 7.87 47.49 55.58
CA VAL A 175 9.01 47.65 56.51
C VAL A 175 9.35 49.13 56.70
N LEU A 176 9.49 49.87 55.60
CA LEU A 176 9.78 51.32 55.65
C LEU A 176 8.66 52.13 56.33
N ALA A 177 7.40 51.76 56.10
CA ALA A 177 6.26 52.41 56.74
C ALA A 177 6.22 52.13 58.26
N ALA A 178 6.56 50.91 58.68
CA ALA A 178 6.70 50.56 60.09
C ALA A 178 7.84 51.36 60.76
N ASP A 179 9.02 51.42 60.14
CA ASP A 179 10.18 52.17 60.67
C ASP A 179 9.91 53.68 60.77
N ALA A 180 9.20 54.25 59.79
CA ALA A 180 8.78 55.64 59.84
C ALA A 180 7.79 55.86 61.00
N CYS A 181 6.81 54.98 61.16
CA CYS A 181 5.82 55.04 62.25
C CYS A 181 6.46 54.89 63.64
N VAL A 182 7.41 53.98 63.83
CA VAL A 182 8.13 53.83 65.10
C VAL A 182 8.90 55.10 65.46
N ARG A 183 9.54 55.76 64.48
CA ARG A 183 10.31 57.00 64.70
C ARG A 183 9.47 58.24 64.94
N SER A 184 8.32 58.37 64.27
CA SER A 184 7.48 59.58 64.29
C SER A 184 6.22 59.46 65.15
N GLY A 185 5.88 58.26 65.62
CA GLY A 185 4.74 57.99 66.50
C GLY A 185 3.39 58.01 65.78
N ARG A 186 2.33 58.39 66.51
CA ARG A 186 0.93 58.36 66.06
C ARG A 186 0.65 59.00 64.67
N PRO A 187 1.31 60.10 64.25
CA PRO A 187 1.04 60.72 62.95
C PRO A 187 1.29 59.82 61.73
N ALA A 188 2.20 58.86 61.81
CA ALA A 188 2.56 57.97 60.70
C ALA A 188 1.90 56.58 60.75
N GLU A 189 1.15 56.30 61.82
CA GLU A 189 0.39 55.06 62.03
C GLU A 189 -0.65 54.76 60.92
N PRO A 190 -1.37 55.76 60.37
CA PRO A 190 -2.29 55.51 59.24
C PRO A 190 -1.58 55.06 57.96
N VAL A 191 -0.30 55.38 57.77
CA VAL A 191 0.48 54.94 56.61
C VAL A 191 0.85 53.46 56.77
N TYR A 192 1.32 53.05 57.94
CA TYR A 192 1.57 51.64 58.26
C TYR A 192 0.30 50.78 58.11
N ALA A 193 -0.82 51.23 58.70
CA ALA A 193 -2.09 50.51 58.63
C ALA A 193 -2.56 50.25 57.19
N ARG A 194 -2.35 51.24 56.30
CA ARG A 194 -2.68 51.13 54.87
C ARG A 194 -1.79 50.12 54.14
N GLU A 195 -0.48 50.21 54.32
CA GLU A 195 0.48 49.29 53.69
C GLU A 195 0.29 47.85 54.19
N ARG A 196 -0.01 47.67 55.49
CA ARG A 196 -0.34 46.37 56.07
C ARG A 196 -1.62 45.81 55.43
N LYS A 197 -2.69 46.60 55.37
CA LYS A 197 -3.95 46.18 54.74
C LYS A 197 -3.75 45.74 53.29
N GLN A 198 -3.02 46.53 52.49
CA GLN A 198 -2.70 46.18 51.10
C GLN A 198 -1.84 44.91 50.98
N THR A 199 -0.97 44.65 51.95
CA THR A 199 -0.15 43.42 51.97
C THR A 199 -1.01 42.21 52.31
N LEU A 200 -1.88 42.30 53.32
CA LEU A 200 -2.84 41.25 53.67
C LEU A 200 -3.81 40.93 52.51
N GLU A 201 -4.33 41.94 51.82
CA GLU A 201 -5.20 41.75 50.66
C GLU A 201 -4.48 41.01 49.52
N ARG A 202 -3.22 41.37 49.24
CA ARG A 202 -2.40 40.68 48.23
C ARG A 202 -2.11 39.24 48.60
N MET A 203 -1.75 38.97 49.85
CA MET A 203 -1.49 37.60 50.33
C MET A 203 -2.76 36.74 50.26
N ARG A 204 -3.92 37.27 50.68
CA ARG A 204 -5.20 36.56 50.57
C ARG A 204 -5.57 36.26 49.11
N ALA A 205 -5.32 37.22 48.21
CA ALA A 205 -5.57 37.04 46.78
C ALA A 205 -4.65 35.98 46.13
N ALA A 206 -3.55 35.59 46.77
CA ALA A 206 -2.67 34.54 46.27
C ALA A 206 -3.15 33.12 46.63
N LEU A 207 -3.97 32.96 47.67
CA LEU A 207 -4.44 31.65 48.16
C LEU A 207 -5.13 30.78 47.09
N PRO A 208 -6.01 31.31 46.20
CA PRO A 208 -6.65 30.49 45.18
C PRO A 208 -5.69 29.83 44.19
N ARG A 209 -4.47 30.37 44.01
CA ARG A 209 -3.48 29.85 43.05
C ARG A 209 -3.01 28.43 43.38
N TYR A 210 -3.01 28.05 44.65
CA TYR A 210 -2.64 26.70 45.07
C TYR A 210 -3.71 25.67 44.67
N ASP A 211 -4.99 26.06 44.73
CA ASP A 211 -6.11 25.23 44.27
C ASP A 211 -6.12 25.12 42.75
N GLU A 212 -5.89 26.23 42.04
CA GLU A 212 -5.76 26.23 40.57
C GLU A 212 -4.64 25.30 40.10
N ALA A 213 -3.47 25.34 40.76
CA ALA A 213 -2.35 24.45 40.45
C ALA A 213 -2.71 22.97 40.69
N ARG A 214 -3.42 22.66 41.79
CA ARG A 214 -3.91 21.30 42.08
C ARG A 214 -4.89 20.82 41.01
N LEU A 215 -5.90 21.63 40.69
CA LEU A 215 -6.91 21.29 39.68
C LEU A 215 -6.30 21.11 38.28
N GLY A 216 -5.31 21.93 37.92
CA GLY A 216 -4.57 21.80 36.66
C GLY A 216 -3.85 20.45 36.54
N ARG A 217 -3.21 19.99 37.62
CA ARG A 217 -2.56 18.67 37.67
C ARG A 217 -3.57 17.52 37.59
N GLU A 218 -4.68 17.61 38.32
CA GLU A 218 -5.75 16.62 38.25
C GLU A 218 -6.36 16.54 36.84
N ALA A 219 -6.55 17.67 36.17
CA ALA A 219 -7.03 17.71 34.80
C ALA A 219 -6.03 17.08 33.82
N ALA A 220 -4.73 17.32 33.99
CA ALA A 220 -3.68 16.71 33.18
C ALA A 220 -3.66 15.18 33.34
N LEU A 221 -3.75 14.69 34.58
CA LEU A 221 -3.81 13.24 34.84
C LEU A 221 -5.06 12.61 34.22
N ARG A 222 -6.23 13.23 34.37
CA ARG A 222 -7.48 12.76 33.74
C ARG A 222 -7.43 12.78 32.21
N ALA A 223 -6.70 13.71 31.60
CA ALA A 223 -6.51 13.73 30.15
C ALA A 223 -5.65 12.54 29.70
N LEU A 224 -4.59 12.22 30.44
CA LEU A 224 -3.76 11.05 30.17
C LEU A 224 -4.53 9.74 30.38
N GLU A 225 -5.32 9.63 31.44
CA GLU A 225 -6.16 8.44 31.70
C GLU A 225 -7.18 8.20 30.60
N ARG A 226 -7.84 9.25 30.09
CA ARG A 226 -8.72 9.12 28.91
C ARG A 226 -7.96 8.64 27.66
N THR A 227 -6.71 9.07 27.49
CA THR A 227 -5.88 8.63 26.36
C THR A 227 -5.53 7.15 26.49
N LEU A 228 -5.19 6.69 27.71
CA LEU A 228 -4.96 5.28 28.01
C LEU A 228 -6.20 4.43 27.70
N GLU A 229 -7.37 4.82 28.21
CA GLU A 229 -8.63 4.11 27.97
C GLU A 229 -8.96 3.99 26.47
N GLN A 230 -8.74 5.08 25.71
CA GLN A 230 -8.95 5.08 24.26
C GLN A 230 -7.99 4.12 23.54
N GLN A 231 -6.72 4.08 23.95
CA GLN A 231 -5.73 3.19 23.35
C GLN A 231 -5.97 1.72 23.72
N GLU A 232 -6.34 1.43 24.96
CA GLU A 232 -6.75 0.09 25.38
C GLU A 232 -7.97 -0.40 24.60
N ALA A 233 -8.98 0.44 24.42
CA ALA A 233 -10.17 0.10 23.65
C ALA A 233 -9.83 -0.14 22.17
N ALA A 234 -8.95 0.66 21.57
CA ALA A 234 -8.48 0.47 20.21
C ALA A 234 -7.70 -0.84 20.05
N LEU A 235 -6.82 -1.17 21.00
CA LEU A 235 -6.08 -2.43 21.03
C LEU A 235 -6.99 -3.65 21.16
N ARG A 236 -7.98 -3.61 22.08
CA ARG A 236 -8.94 -4.70 22.23
C ARG A 236 -9.69 -4.99 20.94
N ARG A 237 -10.16 -3.95 20.22
CA ARG A 237 -10.81 -4.11 18.91
C ARG A 237 -9.87 -4.77 17.90
N LEU A 238 -8.61 -4.33 17.83
CA LEU A 238 -7.62 -4.95 16.95
C LEU A 238 -7.36 -6.42 17.32
N GLU A 239 -7.38 -6.78 18.60
CA GLU A 239 -7.22 -8.17 19.04
C GLU A 239 -8.45 -9.03 18.72
N GLU A 240 -9.66 -8.47 18.87
CA GLU A 240 -10.92 -9.09 18.46
C GLU A 240 -10.95 -9.33 16.94
N ASP A 241 -10.44 -8.39 16.14
CA ASP A 241 -10.37 -8.46 14.67
C ASP A 241 -9.26 -9.40 14.16
N ARG A 242 -8.33 -9.83 15.01
CA ARG A 242 -7.19 -10.68 14.64
C ARG A 242 -7.58 -12.00 13.96
N PRO A 243 -8.47 -12.84 14.51
CA PRO A 243 -8.90 -14.07 13.85
C PRO A 243 -9.59 -13.82 12.51
N GLU A 244 -10.48 -12.82 12.44
CA GLU A 244 -11.20 -12.49 11.20
C GLU A 244 -10.23 -11.98 10.13
N THR A 245 -9.27 -11.14 10.50
CA THR A 245 -8.24 -10.64 9.59
C THR A 245 -7.40 -11.78 9.03
N GLY A 246 -6.94 -12.71 9.88
CA GLY A 246 -6.15 -13.86 9.45
C GLY A 246 -6.95 -14.82 8.55
N GLU A 247 -8.23 -15.05 8.85
CA GLU A 247 -9.12 -15.84 8.01
C GLU A 247 -9.38 -15.16 6.65
N ARG A 248 -9.61 -13.85 6.63
CA ARG A 248 -9.81 -13.07 5.39
C ARG A 248 -8.58 -13.15 4.48
N ILE A 249 -7.37 -13.02 5.03
CA ILE A 249 -6.13 -13.13 4.26
C ILE A 249 -6.00 -14.54 3.66
N ARG A 250 -6.19 -15.59 4.48
CA ARG A 250 -6.14 -16.99 4.02
C ARG A 250 -7.17 -17.29 2.94
N ARG A 251 -8.41 -16.83 3.13
CA ARG A 251 -9.49 -17.02 2.16
C ARG A 251 -9.19 -16.31 0.85
N SER A 252 -8.79 -15.04 0.90
CA SER A 252 -8.44 -14.29 -0.31
C SER A 252 -7.27 -14.92 -1.06
N LEU A 253 -6.28 -15.47 -0.35
CA LEU A 253 -5.17 -16.18 -0.98
C LEU A 253 -5.67 -17.46 -1.67
N ALA A 254 -6.44 -18.29 -0.96
CA ALA A 254 -6.98 -19.54 -1.50
C ALA A 254 -7.87 -19.31 -2.73
N GLU A 255 -8.75 -18.30 -2.68
CA GLU A 255 -9.61 -17.91 -3.80
C GLU A 255 -8.80 -17.50 -5.04
N ARG A 256 -7.74 -16.70 -4.86
CA ARG A 256 -6.86 -16.27 -5.96
C ARG A 256 -6.07 -17.44 -6.55
N LEU A 257 -5.51 -18.30 -5.71
CA LEU A 257 -4.78 -19.49 -6.15
C LEU A 257 -5.68 -20.43 -6.95
N GLU A 258 -6.89 -20.69 -6.45
CA GLU A 258 -7.85 -21.55 -7.14
C GLU A 258 -8.32 -20.92 -8.46
N ALA A 259 -8.59 -19.61 -8.48
CA ALA A 259 -8.94 -18.90 -9.72
C ALA A 259 -7.83 -19.02 -10.78
N MET A 260 -6.56 -18.83 -10.40
CA MET A 260 -5.44 -19.00 -11.34
C MET A 260 -5.30 -20.44 -11.82
N ARG A 261 -5.50 -21.43 -10.94
CA ARG A 261 -5.49 -22.85 -11.31
C ARG A 261 -6.62 -23.19 -12.29
N LEU A 262 -7.83 -22.72 -12.04
CA LEU A 262 -8.97 -22.90 -12.93
C LEU A 262 -8.72 -22.25 -14.29
N ARG A 263 -8.12 -21.06 -14.32
CA ARG A 263 -7.72 -20.39 -15.57
C ARG A 263 -6.68 -21.19 -16.34
N LEU A 264 -5.70 -21.78 -15.67
CA LEU A 264 -4.70 -22.63 -16.32
C LEU A 264 -5.35 -23.84 -17.02
N ASN A 265 -6.37 -24.45 -16.40
CA ASN A 265 -7.12 -25.56 -17.01
C ASN A 265 -7.96 -25.14 -18.22
N GLN A 266 -8.25 -23.84 -18.37
CA GLN A 266 -8.95 -23.29 -19.52
C GLN A 266 -8.01 -22.91 -20.66
N VAL A 267 -6.69 -22.90 -20.43
CA VAL A 267 -5.72 -22.64 -21.49
C VAL A 267 -5.69 -23.85 -22.42
N GLY A 268 -6.07 -23.60 -23.67
CA GLY A 268 -6.03 -24.56 -24.75
C GLY A 268 -4.68 -24.53 -25.46
N ARG A 269 -4.72 -24.56 -26.79
CA ARG A 269 -3.50 -24.58 -27.60
C ARG A 269 -2.89 -23.19 -27.70
N VAL A 270 -1.57 -23.16 -27.77
CA VAL A 270 -0.79 -21.97 -28.15
C VAL A 270 -0.24 -22.20 -29.53
N ARG A 271 -0.60 -21.31 -30.45
CA ARG A 271 -0.22 -21.37 -31.85
C ARG A 271 0.56 -20.12 -32.22
N GLU A 272 1.68 -20.35 -32.85
CA GLU A 272 2.36 -19.36 -33.66
C GLU A 272 1.69 -19.31 -35.03
N LEU A 273 1.40 -18.11 -35.52
CA LEU A 273 0.80 -17.85 -36.82
C LEU A 273 1.70 -16.90 -37.58
N THR A 274 2.15 -17.30 -38.76
CA THR A 274 2.87 -16.42 -39.70
C THR A 274 2.13 -16.38 -41.02
N ARG A 275 1.97 -15.18 -41.58
CA ARG A 275 1.18 -14.96 -42.78
C ARG A 275 1.99 -14.26 -43.87
N TRP A 276 1.80 -14.72 -45.10
CA TRP A 276 2.37 -14.11 -46.30
C TRP A 276 1.29 -13.89 -47.35
N GLY A 277 1.36 -12.75 -48.04
CA GLY A 277 0.54 -12.46 -49.20
C GLY A 277 1.21 -13.00 -50.46
N VAL A 278 0.42 -13.64 -51.32
CA VAL A 278 0.84 -14.15 -52.63
C VAL A 278 0.06 -13.42 -53.72
N ALA A 279 0.79 -12.79 -54.63
CA ALA A 279 0.24 -12.12 -55.81
C ALA A 279 1.09 -12.46 -57.04
N GLY A 280 0.65 -13.46 -57.81
CA GLY A 280 1.46 -14.04 -58.89
C GLY A 280 2.74 -14.68 -58.33
N ALA A 281 3.90 -14.31 -58.86
CA ALA A 281 5.21 -14.81 -58.39
C ALA A 281 5.78 -14.05 -57.18
N ARG A 282 5.06 -13.06 -56.63
CA ARG A 282 5.53 -12.25 -55.50
C ARG A 282 4.99 -12.79 -54.18
N VAL A 283 5.89 -13.00 -53.23
CA VAL A 283 5.60 -13.37 -51.84
C VAL A 283 6.00 -12.18 -50.95
N ALA A 284 5.06 -11.71 -50.13
CA ALA A 284 5.30 -10.62 -49.19
C ALA A 284 4.93 -11.05 -47.78
N TYR A 285 5.83 -10.83 -46.82
CA TYR A 285 5.53 -11.02 -45.39
C TYR A 285 4.44 -10.04 -44.95
N LEU A 286 3.43 -10.55 -44.21
CA LEU A 286 2.35 -9.74 -43.67
C LEU A 286 2.56 -9.50 -42.18
N ASP A 287 2.48 -10.57 -41.38
CA ASP A 287 2.64 -10.49 -39.94
C ASP A 287 2.94 -11.86 -39.31
N THR A 288 3.27 -11.77 -38.02
CA THR A 288 3.49 -12.88 -37.14
C THR A 288 2.83 -12.61 -35.80
N ALA A 289 2.13 -13.61 -35.26
CA ALA A 289 1.45 -13.50 -33.97
C ALA A 289 1.52 -14.81 -33.19
N LEU A 290 1.62 -14.68 -31.86
CA LEU A 290 1.37 -15.75 -30.92
C LEU A 290 -0.10 -15.69 -30.49
N ALA A 291 -0.82 -16.78 -30.69
CA ALA A 291 -2.22 -16.92 -30.34
C ALA A 291 -2.39 -17.99 -29.25
N MET A 292 -3.10 -17.67 -28.18
CA MET A 292 -3.40 -18.59 -27.07
C MET A 292 -4.90 -18.73 -26.90
N GLU A 293 -5.39 -19.97 -26.92
CA GLU A 293 -6.75 -20.31 -26.55
C GLU A 293 -6.90 -20.18 -25.02
N CYS A 294 -7.85 -19.37 -24.58
CA CYS A 294 -8.21 -19.12 -23.19
C CYS A 294 -9.72 -19.28 -23.06
N GLY A 295 -10.17 -20.49 -22.69
CA GLY A 295 -11.57 -20.88 -22.70
C GLY A 295 -12.17 -20.75 -24.11
N MET A 296 -13.23 -19.95 -24.25
CA MET A 296 -13.93 -19.71 -25.52
C MET A 296 -13.29 -18.62 -26.39
N ARG A 297 -12.22 -17.96 -25.91
CA ARG A 297 -11.58 -16.83 -26.58
C ARG A 297 -10.16 -17.18 -26.99
N THR A 298 -9.75 -16.69 -28.15
CA THR A 298 -8.34 -16.71 -28.56
C THR A 298 -7.76 -15.32 -28.36
N LEU A 299 -6.72 -15.22 -27.53
CA LEU A 299 -5.94 -14.01 -27.36
C LEU A 299 -4.75 -14.04 -28.30
N SER A 300 -4.44 -12.93 -28.96
CA SER A 300 -3.27 -12.82 -29.84
C SER A 300 -2.31 -11.73 -29.37
N HIS A 301 -1.03 -11.91 -29.65
CA HIS A 301 0.03 -10.95 -29.42
C HIS A 301 0.94 -10.93 -30.64
N ALA A 302 1.13 -9.75 -31.24
CA ALA A 302 2.05 -9.61 -32.36
C ALA A 302 3.48 -9.85 -31.87
N VAL A 303 4.25 -10.63 -32.62
CA VAL A 303 5.65 -10.90 -32.32
C VAL A 303 6.48 -10.64 -33.57
N PRO A 304 7.72 -10.15 -33.45
CA PRO A 304 8.58 -9.99 -34.61
C PRO A 304 8.86 -11.36 -35.23
N LEU A 305 8.95 -11.43 -36.56
CA LEU A 305 9.16 -12.67 -37.30
C LEU A 305 10.39 -13.42 -36.76
N GLU A 306 11.47 -12.68 -36.50
CA GLU A 306 12.75 -13.15 -36.00
C GLU A 306 12.63 -13.90 -34.67
N ALA A 307 11.73 -13.45 -33.78
CA ALA A 307 11.53 -14.09 -32.48
C ALA A 307 10.87 -15.47 -32.58
N MET A 308 10.26 -15.83 -33.73
CA MET A 308 9.67 -17.15 -33.92
C MET A 308 10.63 -18.19 -34.50
N ILE A 309 11.82 -17.86 -35.01
CA ILE A 309 12.65 -18.85 -35.72
C ILE A 309 13.66 -19.57 -34.82
N GLU A 310 13.86 -19.12 -33.58
CA GLU A 310 14.83 -19.76 -32.70
C GLU A 310 14.25 -21.02 -32.03
N ASP A 311 14.48 -22.16 -32.70
CA ASP A 311 14.72 -23.47 -32.08
C ASP A 311 15.63 -24.37 -32.95
N LEU A 312 16.41 -23.76 -33.87
CA LEU A 312 17.21 -24.45 -34.90
C LEU A 312 18.70 -24.64 -34.54
N ALA A 313 19.15 -24.24 -33.35
CA ALA A 313 20.51 -24.52 -32.88
C ALA A 313 20.60 -24.48 -31.35
N GLU A 314 20.77 -25.64 -30.71
CA GLU A 314 21.05 -25.76 -29.28
C GLU A 314 22.40 -25.11 -28.86
N ASP A 315 23.25 -24.67 -29.79
CA ASP A 315 24.66 -24.37 -29.47
C ASP A 315 25.13 -22.91 -29.60
N LEU A 316 24.29 -21.93 -29.99
CA LEU A 316 24.73 -20.52 -30.08
C LEU A 316 23.70 -19.52 -29.54
N ALA A 317 23.78 -19.32 -28.23
CA ALA A 317 23.36 -18.18 -27.40
C ALA A 317 22.58 -16.99 -28.03
N VAL A 318 21.31 -16.79 -27.62
CA VAL A 318 20.74 -15.44 -27.38
C VAL A 318 19.66 -15.45 -26.24
N PRO A 319 20.01 -15.08 -24.99
CA PRO A 319 19.03 -14.92 -23.89
C PRO A 319 17.94 -13.84 -24.11
N ARG A 320 18.09 -12.97 -25.12
CA ARG A 320 17.21 -11.81 -25.36
C ARG A 320 15.96 -12.12 -26.20
N GLN A 321 15.95 -13.20 -26.97
CA GLN A 321 14.89 -13.51 -27.96
C GLN A 321 13.94 -14.62 -27.49
N GLU A 322 14.42 -15.63 -26.76
CA GLU A 322 13.57 -16.47 -25.89
C GLU A 322 12.72 -15.60 -24.94
N ALA A 323 13.30 -14.48 -24.46
CA ALA A 323 12.58 -13.51 -23.67
C ALA A 323 11.43 -12.83 -24.43
N ALA A 324 11.47 -12.67 -25.76
CA ALA A 324 10.37 -12.04 -26.51
C ALA A 324 9.13 -12.95 -26.58
N LEU A 325 9.31 -14.23 -26.92
CA LEU A 325 8.22 -15.21 -26.90
C LEU A 325 7.72 -15.50 -25.48
N ALA A 326 8.63 -15.64 -24.52
CA ALA A 326 8.27 -15.78 -23.11
C ALA A 326 7.47 -14.56 -22.61
N ARG A 327 7.89 -13.33 -22.94
CA ARG A 327 7.13 -12.11 -22.61
C ARG A 327 5.78 -12.04 -23.32
N ALA A 328 5.70 -12.47 -24.57
CA ALA A 328 4.43 -12.54 -25.30
C ALA A 328 3.47 -13.54 -24.63
N LEU A 329 3.98 -14.71 -24.23
CA LEU A 329 3.22 -15.74 -23.53
C LEU A 329 2.82 -15.28 -22.11
N ASP A 330 3.71 -14.63 -21.36
CA ASP A 330 3.41 -14.00 -20.07
C ASP A 330 2.31 -12.93 -20.22
N GLY A 331 2.39 -12.09 -21.26
CA GLY A 331 1.40 -11.07 -21.54
C GLY A 331 0.04 -11.64 -21.99
N LEU A 332 0.05 -12.77 -22.69
CA LEU A 332 -1.16 -13.53 -23.03
C LEU A 332 -1.76 -14.18 -21.79
N TRP A 333 -0.92 -14.78 -20.93
CA TRP A 333 -1.31 -15.40 -19.67
C TRP A 333 -1.97 -14.39 -18.72
N LEU A 334 -1.35 -13.23 -18.52
CA LEU A 334 -1.90 -12.15 -17.71
C LEU A 334 -3.27 -11.70 -18.22
N ARG A 335 -3.42 -11.53 -19.54
CA ARG A 335 -4.72 -11.17 -20.15
C ARG A 335 -5.75 -12.30 -20.04
N CYS A 336 -5.32 -13.56 -20.06
CA CYS A 336 -6.20 -14.71 -19.85
C CYS A 336 -6.73 -14.75 -18.40
N GLN A 337 -5.87 -14.46 -17.42
CA GLN A 337 -6.27 -14.36 -16.02
C GLN A 337 -7.29 -13.23 -15.77
N GLN A 338 -7.18 -12.12 -16.52
CA GLN A 338 -8.06 -10.95 -16.42
C GLN A 338 -9.40 -11.10 -17.16
N GLN A 339 -9.61 -12.20 -17.89
CA GLN A 339 -10.91 -12.41 -18.53
C GLN A 339 -12.01 -12.54 -17.45
N PRO A 340 -13.25 -12.08 -17.75
CA PRO A 340 -14.38 -12.25 -16.85
C PRO A 340 -14.79 -13.71 -16.65
#